data_AF-A0A101TC93-F1
#
_entry.id   AF-A0A101TC93-F1
#
_cell.length_a   1.000
_cell.length_b   1.000
_cell.length_c   1.000
_cell.angle_alpha   90.00
_cell.angle_beta   90.00
_cell.angle_gamma   90.00
#
_symmetry.space_group_name_H-M   'P 1'
#
loop_
_entity.id
_entity.type
_entity.pdbx_description
1 polymer ?
#
loop_
_entity_poly.entity_id
_entity_poly.type
_entity_poly.pdbx_seq_one_letter_code
_entity_poly.pdbx_strand_id
1 'polypeptide(L)'
;MHVLGINALFHDPAAALLTDGSVVAAAEEARFSRRKHGKRPVPFSAWELPEQSARWCLEQAGLTPADLDAVAYSCDPSLARPAEQLGLDDPWDHLRQEYARQAPGFLAEALPGLDPAKVRFVPHHVAHAASAGAVSPYPDCAVLVLDGRGECGSHLAGRYTDRELTVLGTQQLPDSLGLFYEDLTQHLGFLRSSDEFKVMALASYGTPRFAGRLREYVHADVRGGFRARPVPWTELVPPRPAGGAWDQDHADLAASAQLCLEEAMLALARWLRERTGEDVLTLAGGVALNCVANTRLWRESGFRHVWVQPAAGDAGTALGAAAHVAGQKDTLEPMPTAALGRGWSDAELRARLERAAVPYEEPAGIAETAAETLAADGIVAWFQGRSEYGPRALGHRSLLAHPGRAENVERLNAVKGREEFRPVAPMVLAERAAELFDGPLPSPHMLFVHHVAAGWEDRIPAVVHVDGTARVQTVDRAQEPLVARVIDGFERRTGLPVVVNTSLNTAGRPMVDDPRDALECFGSAPVDLLVLGPFAIRRGRAFA
;
A
#
# COMPACT_ATOMS: atom_id res chain seq x y z
N MET A 1 -4.56 -25.33 -9.96
CA MET A 1 -3.10 -25.22 -10.19
C MET A 1 -2.42 -24.49 -9.05
N HIS A 2 -1.12 -24.73 -8.83
CA HIS A 2 -0.26 -23.93 -7.94
C HIS A 2 0.58 -22.93 -8.75
N VAL A 3 0.30 -21.64 -8.59
CA VAL A 3 0.97 -20.57 -9.34
C VAL A 3 1.62 -19.58 -8.38
N LEU A 4 2.95 -19.46 -8.46
CA LEU A 4 3.72 -18.48 -7.71
C LEU A 4 3.96 -17.24 -8.56
N GLY A 5 3.41 -16.11 -8.16
CA GLY A 5 3.66 -14.81 -8.75
C GLY A 5 4.85 -14.11 -8.13
N ILE A 6 5.64 -13.43 -8.95
CA ILE A 6 6.88 -12.75 -8.59
C ILE A 6 6.88 -11.34 -9.15
N ASN A 7 7.03 -10.36 -8.26
CA ASN A 7 7.48 -9.02 -8.61
C ASN A 7 8.92 -8.84 -8.19
N ALA A 8 9.76 -8.34 -9.09
CA ALA A 8 11.16 -8.08 -8.76
C ALA A 8 11.81 -6.96 -9.59
N LEU A 9 11.25 -6.49 -10.71
CA LEU A 9 12.08 -5.73 -11.65
C LEU A 9 12.50 -4.34 -11.14
N PHE A 10 11.56 -3.58 -10.57
CA PHE A 10 11.77 -2.23 -10.08
C PHE A 10 12.01 -2.21 -8.56
N HIS A 11 11.00 -1.82 -7.77
CA HIS A 11 11.02 -1.84 -6.31
C HIS A 11 9.88 -2.70 -5.76
N ASP A 12 9.77 -2.77 -4.43
CA ASP A 12 8.80 -3.59 -3.69
C ASP A 12 8.75 -5.05 -4.17
N PRO A 13 9.90 -5.76 -4.24
CA PRO A 13 9.91 -7.16 -4.62
C PRO A 13 8.99 -7.94 -3.69
N ALA A 14 8.17 -8.81 -4.26
CA ALA A 14 7.12 -9.52 -3.56
C ALA A 14 6.82 -10.87 -4.22
N ALA A 15 6.26 -11.78 -3.44
CA ALA A 15 5.75 -13.05 -3.93
C ALA A 15 4.30 -13.24 -3.50
N ALA A 16 3.51 -13.92 -4.32
CA ALA A 16 2.14 -14.32 -4.02
C ALA A 16 1.86 -15.71 -4.57
N LEU A 17 1.16 -16.55 -3.81
CA LEU A 17 0.83 -17.91 -4.19
C LEU A 17 -0.68 -18.08 -4.32
N LEU A 18 -1.10 -18.57 -5.48
CA LEU A 18 -2.45 -19.08 -5.70
C LEU A 18 -2.44 -20.60 -5.77
N THR A 19 -3.49 -21.20 -5.22
CA THR A 19 -3.78 -22.64 -5.34
C THR A 19 -5.23 -22.79 -5.77
N ASP A 20 -5.44 -23.46 -6.90
CA ASP A 20 -6.77 -23.76 -7.47
C ASP A 20 -7.67 -22.52 -7.59
N GLY A 21 -7.08 -21.40 -8.02
CA GLY A 21 -7.78 -20.13 -8.18
C GLY A 21 -7.93 -19.28 -6.91
N SER A 22 -7.58 -19.81 -5.73
CA SER A 22 -7.66 -19.10 -4.45
C SER A 22 -6.31 -18.49 -4.03
N VAL A 23 -6.34 -17.28 -3.49
CA VAL A 23 -5.15 -16.60 -2.94
C VAL A 23 -4.78 -17.17 -1.57
N VAL A 24 -3.62 -17.81 -1.46
CA VAL A 24 -3.20 -18.51 -0.22
C VAL A 24 -2.29 -17.62 0.63
N ALA A 25 -1.30 -16.99 0.00
CA ALA A 25 -0.29 -16.19 0.67
C ALA A 25 0.24 -15.09 -0.26
N ALA A 26 0.59 -13.94 0.32
CA ALA A 26 1.27 -12.87 -0.39
C ALA A 26 2.08 -12.04 0.60
N ALA A 27 3.33 -11.72 0.24
CA ALA A 27 4.18 -10.92 1.11
C ALA A 27 5.23 -10.12 0.33
N GLU A 28 5.55 -8.94 0.86
CA GLU A 28 6.65 -8.11 0.38
C GLU A 28 7.98 -8.59 0.98
N GLU A 29 9.03 -8.69 0.17
CA GLU A 29 10.39 -9.06 0.59
C GLU A 29 10.94 -8.09 1.66
N ALA A 30 10.50 -6.83 1.64
CA ALA A 30 10.83 -5.82 2.65
C ALA A 30 10.48 -6.30 4.08
N ARG A 31 9.42 -7.09 4.25
CA ARG A 31 9.01 -7.61 5.56
C ARG A 31 10.02 -8.63 6.12
N PHE A 32 10.76 -9.31 5.26
CA PHE A 32 11.78 -10.31 5.62
C PHE A 32 13.18 -9.70 5.68
N SER A 33 13.61 -9.07 4.58
CA SER A 33 14.94 -8.44 4.45
C SER A 33 15.14 -7.25 5.39
N ARG A 34 14.05 -6.68 5.92
CA ARG A 34 14.02 -5.46 6.75
C ARG A 34 14.61 -4.23 6.05
N ARG A 35 14.74 -4.28 4.72
CA ARG A 35 15.09 -3.17 3.84
C ARG A 35 13.79 -2.55 3.30
N LYS A 36 13.53 -1.28 3.61
CA LYS A 36 12.33 -0.59 3.13
C LYS A 36 12.30 -0.63 1.60
N HIS A 37 11.15 -0.97 1.02
CA HIS A 37 10.95 -1.25 -0.41
C HIS A 37 11.70 -2.46 -0.98
N GLY A 38 12.38 -3.25 -0.14
CA GLY A 38 13.28 -4.34 -0.55
C GLY A 38 14.57 -3.82 -1.18
N LYS A 39 14.45 -2.96 -2.20
CA LYS A 39 15.55 -2.35 -2.95
C LYS A 39 15.13 -1.01 -3.57
N ARG A 40 16.12 -0.26 -4.07
CA ARG A 40 15.88 0.94 -4.88
C ARG A 40 15.60 0.55 -6.34
N PRO A 41 14.78 1.28 -7.10
CA PRO A 41 14.40 0.94 -8.48
C PRO A 41 15.48 1.30 -9.53
N VAL A 42 16.74 0.99 -9.23
CA VAL A 42 17.90 1.28 -10.08
C VAL A 42 18.27 0.05 -10.92
N PRO A 43 18.82 0.18 -12.13
CA PRO A 43 19.00 -0.98 -13.02
C PRO A 43 19.84 -2.12 -12.44
N PHE A 44 20.81 -1.81 -11.59
CA PHE A 44 21.73 -2.76 -10.97
C PHE A 44 21.15 -3.49 -9.74
N SER A 45 19.94 -3.18 -9.31
CA SER A 45 19.24 -3.95 -8.25
C SER A 45 18.25 -4.96 -8.82
N ALA A 46 17.97 -4.94 -10.13
CA ALA A 46 16.93 -5.77 -10.77
C ALA A 46 17.13 -7.28 -10.57
N TRP A 47 18.36 -7.74 -10.37
CA TRP A 47 18.69 -9.14 -10.05
C TRP A 47 18.21 -9.59 -8.67
N GLU A 48 17.99 -8.68 -7.72
CA GLU A 48 17.56 -9.02 -6.36
C GLU A 48 16.10 -9.54 -6.39
N LEU A 49 15.92 -10.84 -6.24
CA LEU A 49 14.62 -11.51 -6.25
C LEU A 49 13.97 -11.53 -4.85
N PRO A 50 12.63 -11.68 -4.75
CA PRO A 50 11.92 -11.86 -3.49
C PRO A 50 12.11 -13.27 -2.90
N GLU A 51 13.35 -13.68 -2.62
CA GLU A 51 13.66 -15.07 -2.24
C GLU A 51 12.98 -15.51 -0.95
N GLN A 52 13.01 -14.67 0.10
CA GLN A 52 12.49 -15.05 1.41
C GLN A 52 10.97 -15.10 1.39
N SER A 53 10.34 -14.11 0.76
CA SER A 53 8.88 -14.08 0.61
C SER A 53 8.37 -15.20 -0.30
N ALA A 54 9.08 -15.54 -1.37
CA ALA A 54 8.75 -16.67 -2.24
C ALA A 54 8.84 -18.02 -1.51
N ARG A 55 9.97 -18.29 -0.82
CA ARG A 55 10.13 -19.52 -0.01
C ARG A 55 9.05 -19.62 1.06
N TRP A 56 8.80 -18.52 1.76
CA TRP A 56 7.76 -18.48 2.78
C TRP A 56 6.36 -18.79 2.20
N CYS A 57 5.99 -18.23 1.04
CA CYS A 57 4.69 -18.53 0.42
C CYS A 57 4.52 -20.04 0.15
N LEU A 58 5.58 -20.71 -0.33
CA LEU A 58 5.57 -22.16 -0.56
C LEU A 58 5.47 -22.95 0.75
N GLU A 59 6.26 -22.57 1.76
CA GLU A 59 6.24 -23.19 3.09
C GLU A 59 4.85 -23.09 3.75
N GLN A 60 4.17 -21.96 3.62
CA GLN A 60 2.79 -21.81 4.14
C GLN A 60 1.79 -22.76 3.52
N ALA A 61 1.97 -23.11 2.25
CA ALA A 61 1.12 -24.06 1.54
C ALA A 61 1.60 -25.51 1.67
N GLY A 62 2.74 -25.75 2.33
CA GLY A 62 3.37 -27.08 2.40
C GLY A 62 3.88 -27.57 1.04
N LEU A 63 4.25 -26.65 0.15
CA LEU A 63 4.73 -26.93 -1.20
C LEU A 63 6.25 -26.78 -1.31
N THR A 64 6.83 -27.48 -2.27
CA THR A 64 8.20 -27.26 -2.75
C THR A 64 8.16 -26.57 -4.12
N PRO A 65 9.28 -25.96 -4.58
CA PRO A 65 9.33 -25.36 -5.92
C PRO A 65 9.00 -26.34 -7.06
N ALA A 66 9.21 -27.65 -6.87
CA ALA A 66 8.90 -28.67 -7.87
C ALA A 66 7.39 -28.87 -8.07
N ASP A 67 6.58 -28.59 -7.03
CA ASP A 67 5.13 -28.75 -7.03
C ASP A 67 4.40 -27.63 -7.78
N LEU A 68 5.10 -26.55 -8.13
CA LEU A 68 4.52 -25.43 -8.87
C LEU A 68 4.16 -25.84 -10.30
N ASP A 69 2.97 -25.46 -10.76
CA ASP A 69 2.57 -25.61 -12.16
C ASP A 69 3.16 -24.49 -13.02
N ALA A 70 3.30 -23.29 -12.45
CA ALA A 70 3.88 -22.12 -13.11
C ALA A 70 4.47 -21.13 -12.10
N VAL A 71 5.42 -20.32 -12.58
CA VAL A 71 5.90 -19.11 -11.90
C VAL A 71 5.61 -17.91 -12.79
N ALA A 72 4.79 -16.98 -12.34
CA ALA A 72 4.39 -15.80 -13.11
C ALA A 72 5.26 -14.59 -12.73
N TYR A 73 6.12 -14.13 -13.64
CA TYR A 73 6.98 -12.97 -13.44
C TYR A 73 6.33 -11.71 -14.02
N SER A 74 6.13 -10.67 -13.20
CA SER A 74 5.29 -9.50 -13.51
C SER A 74 5.93 -8.44 -14.43
N CYS A 75 6.74 -8.87 -15.39
CA CYS A 75 7.27 -8.04 -16.46
C CYS A 75 7.62 -8.90 -17.67
N ASP A 76 7.29 -8.46 -18.88
CA ASP A 76 7.69 -9.13 -20.12
C ASP A 76 8.82 -8.37 -20.84
N PRO A 77 10.09 -8.82 -20.72
CA PRO A 77 11.22 -8.11 -21.33
C PRO A 77 11.18 -8.08 -22.87
N SER A 78 10.30 -8.86 -23.52
CA SER A 78 10.11 -8.81 -24.98
C SER A 78 9.34 -7.57 -25.45
N LEU A 79 8.58 -6.94 -24.54
CA LEU A 79 7.80 -5.72 -24.81
C LEU A 79 8.59 -4.43 -24.53
N ALA A 80 9.74 -4.56 -23.86
CA ALA A 80 10.57 -3.42 -23.47
C ALA A 80 11.23 -2.76 -24.70
N ARG A 81 11.34 -1.43 -24.63
CA ARG A 81 12.09 -0.62 -25.62
C ARG A 81 13.23 0.11 -24.91
N PRO A 82 14.31 0.47 -25.62
CA PRO A 82 15.40 1.25 -25.04
C PRO A 82 14.89 2.55 -24.40
N ALA A 83 15.42 2.90 -23.22
CA ALA A 83 15.02 4.08 -22.44
C ALA A 83 15.00 5.39 -23.27
N GLU A 84 15.99 5.59 -24.14
CA GLU A 84 16.10 6.74 -25.04
C GLU A 84 14.88 6.86 -25.97
N GLN A 85 14.37 5.74 -26.48
CA GLN A 85 13.17 5.71 -27.35
C GLN A 85 11.87 5.98 -26.57
N LEU A 86 11.91 5.79 -25.25
CA LEU A 86 10.80 6.07 -24.33
C LEU A 86 10.86 7.50 -23.78
N GLY A 87 11.87 8.29 -24.16
CA GLY A 87 12.09 9.63 -23.62
C GLY A 87 12.53 9.63 -22.14
N LEU A 88 13.17 8.55 -21.69
CA LEU A 88 13.69 8.39 -20.33
C LEU A 88 15.21 8.57 -20.29
N ASP A 89 15.70 9.27 -19.26
CA ASP A 89 17.12 9.35 -18.93
C ASP A 89 17.52 8.21 -17.97
N ASP A 90 17.73 7.02 -18.54
CA ASP A 90 18.17 5.82 -17.80
C ASP A 90 19.17 5.01 -18.66
N PRO A 91 20.44 5.44 -18.73
CA PRO A 91 21.44 4.85 -19.64
C PRO A 91 21.75 3.38 -19.35
N TRP A 92 21.44 2.91 -18.14
CA TRP A 92 21.69 1.54 -17.69
C TRP A 92 20.44 0.65 -17.75
N ASP A 93 19.31 1.13 -18.29
CA ASP A 93 18.07 0.35 -18.39
C ASP A 93 18.27 -0.99 -19.14
N HIS A 94 19.18 -1.04 -20.12
CA HIS A 94 19.51 -2.28 -20.83
C HIS A 94 19.97 -3.41 -19.88
N LEU A 95 20.64 -3.10 -18.76
CA LEU A 95 21.00 -4.07 -17.73
C LEU A 95 19.77 -4.57 -16.97
N ARG A 96 18.84 -3.66 -16.62
CA ARG A 96 17.55 -4.03 -15.99
C ARG A 96 16.80 -5.03 -16.87
N GLN A 97 16.73 -4.76 -18.18
CA GLN A 97 16.07 -5.66 -19.12
C GLN A 97 16.79 -7.00 -19.26
N GLU A 98 18.12 -7.01 -19.21
CA GLU A 98 18.87 -8.28 -19.23
C GLU A 98 18.60 -9.12 -17.97
N TYR A 99 18.56 -8.50 -16.79
CA TYR A 99 18.18 -9.22 -15.56
C TYR A 99 16.76 -9.79 -15.64
N ALA A 100 15.80 -9.08 -16.24
CA ALA A 100 14.46 -9.61 -16.48
C ALA A 100 14.46 -10.82 -17.42
N ARG A 101 15.25 -10.80 -18.52
CA ARG A 101 15.38 -11.96 -19.43
C ARG A 101 15.97 -13.18 -18.74
N GLN A 102 16.92 -12.96 -17.84
CA GLN A 102 17.58 -14.04 -17.09
C GLN A 102 16.82 -14.45 -15.82
N ALA A 103 15.70 -13.80 -15.50
CA ALA A 103 14.89 -14.08 -14.31
C ALA A 103 14.55 -15.57 -14.12
N PRO A 104 14.25 -16.37 -15.16
CA PRO A 104 13.98 -17.79 -14.98
C PRO A 104 15.16 -18.56 -14.37
N GLY A 105 16.39 -18.26 -14.81
CA GLY A 105 17.60 -18.88 -14.27
C GLY A 105 17.87 -18.46 -12.83
N PHE A 106 17.73 -17.17 -12.53
CA PHE A 106 17.89 -16.66 -11.16
C PHE A 106 16.84 -17.22 -10.20
N LEU A 107 15.59 -17.38 -10.65
CA LEU A 107 14.54 -17.99 -9.85
C LEU A 107 14.83 -19.47 -9.57
N ALA A 108 15.36 -20.22 -10.54
CA ALA A 108 15.74 -21.62 -10.33
C ALA A 108 16.88 -21.79 -9.32
N GLU A 109 17.83 -20.84 -9.28
CA GLU A 109 18.87 -20.80 -8.26
C GLU A 109 18.31 -20.41 -6.88
N ALA A 110 17.45 -19.38 -6.82
CA ALA A 110 16.83 -18.91 -5.58
C ALA A 110 15.85 -19.93 -4.96
N LEU A 111 15.21 -20.75 -5.80
CA LEU A 111 14.23 -21.77 -5.44
C LEU A 111 14.65 -23.14 -5.99
N PRO A 112 15.61 -23.83 -5.33
CA PRO A 112 16.12 -25.11 -5.80
C PRO A 112 15.00 -26.14 -6.05
N GLY A 113 14.99 -26.72 -7.25
CA GLY A 113 13.96 -27.65 -7.72
C GLY A 113 12.90 -27.02 -8.63
N LEU A 114 12.91 -25.70 -8.80
CA LEU A 114 12.10 -25.04 -9.82
C LEU A 114 12.65 -25.34 -11.21
N ASP A 115 11.77 -25.79 -12.11
CA ASP A 115 12.06 -25.85 -13.55
C ASP A 115 11.92 -24.45 -14.16
N PRO A 116 13.01 -23.83 -14.69
CA PRO A 116 12.95 -22.49 -15.29
C PRO A 116 11.99 -22.42 -16.50
N ALA A 117 11.67 -23.55 -17.16
CA ALA A 117 10.70 -23.59 -18.25
C ALA A 117 9.24 -23.34 -17.81
N LYS A 118 8.96 -23.44 -16.50
CA LYS A 118 7.67 -23.10 -15.88
C LYS A 118 7.49 -21.60 -15.65
N VAL A 119 8.52 -20.79 -15.87
CA VAL A 119 8.42 -19.34 -15.72
C VAL A 119 7.66 -18.74 -16.91
N ARG A 120 6.65 -17.92 -16.62
CA ARG A 120 5.79 -17.22 -17.56
C ARG A 120 5.90 -15.72 -17.30
N PHE A 121 6.25 -14.96 -18.32
CA PHE A 121 6.24 -13.51 -18.23
C PHE A 121 4.82 -12.99 -18.42
N VAL A 122 4.42 -12.05 -17.56
CA VAL A 122 3.13 -11.36 -17.62
C VAL A 122 3.41 -9.87 -17.80
N PRO A 123 2.79 -9.20 -18.79
CA PRO A 123 2.98 -7.77 -18.98
C PRO A 123 2.66 -6.99 -17.70
N HIS A 124 3.50 -6.03 -17.34
CA HIS A 124 3.49 -5.37 -16.03
C HIS A 124 2.13 -4.75 -15.67
N HIS A 125 1.55 -3.97 -16.58
CA HIS A 125 0.23 -3.39 -16.34
C HIS A 125 -0.92 -4.39 -16.42
N VAL A 126 -0.75 -5.54 -17.09
CA VAL A 126 -1.73 -6.63 -17.03
C VAL A 126 -1.69 -7.26 -15.64
N ALA A 127 -0.50 -7.43 -15.06
CA ALA A 127 -0.35 -7.88 -13.68
C ALA A 127 -0.99 -6.89 -12.69
N HIS A 128 -0.79 -5.58 -12.83
CA HIS A 128 -1.54 -4.58 -12.05
C HIS A 128 -3.06 -4.70 -12.25
N ALA A 129 -3.53 -4.81 -13.50
CA ALA A 129 -4.94 -4.92 -13.78
C ALA A 129 -5.56 -6.18 -13.16
N ALA A 130 -4.85 -7.31 -13.18
CA ALA A 130 -5.30 -8.57 -12.60
C ALA A 130 -5.27 -8.55 -11.07
N SER A 131 -4.32 -7.84 -10.45
CA SER A 131 -4.29 -7.68 -8.99
C SER A 131 -5.50 -6.88 -8.50
N ALA A 132 -6.11 -6.06 -9.35
CA ALA A 132 -7.35 -5.39 -9.04
C ALA A 132 -8.57 -6.12 -9.58
N GLY A 133 -8.84 -6.07 -10.88
CA GLY A 133 -10.10 -6.57 -11.46
C GLY A 133 -10.31 -8.07 -11.24
N ALA A 134 -9.32 -8.90 -11.57
CA ALA A 134 -9.48 -10.36 -11.59
C ALA A 134 -9.66 -10.99 -10.19
N VAL A 135 -9.18 -10.34 -9.14
CA VAL A 135 -9.30 -10.79 -7.74
C VAL A 135 -10.13 -9.83 -6.88
N SER A 136 -10.82 -8.86 -7.49
CA SER A 136 -11.76 -8.03 -6.75
C SER A 136 -13.01 -8.82 -6.36
N PRO A 137 -13.85 -8.29 -5.44
CA PRO A 137 -15.18 -8.84 -5.18
C PRO A 137 -16.17 -8.73 -6.36
N TYR A 138 -15.78 -8.08 -7.46
CA TYR A 138 -16.65 -7.77 -8.59
C TYR A 138 -16.17 -8.53 -9.84
N PRO A 139 -16.98 -9.48 -10.38
CA PRO A 139 -16.58 -10.25 -11.55
C PRO A 139 -16.51 -9.40 -12.83
N ASP A 140 -17.43 -8.43 -12.95
CA ASP A 140 -17.49 -7.46 -14.03
C ASP A 140 -17.15 -6.07 -13.50
N CYS A 141 -16.16 -5.43 -14.10
CA CYS A 141 -15.72 -4.09 -13.69
C CYS A 141 -14.89 -3.39 -14.75
N ALA A 142 -14.93 -2.07 -14.73
CA ALA A 142 -13.87 -1.26 -15.32
C ALA A 142 -12.59 -1.41 -14.48
N VAL A 143 -11.43 -1.43 -15.13
CA VAL A 143 -10.12 -1.45 -14.46
C VAL A 143 -9.24 -0.32 -14.98
N LEU A 144 -8.64 0.42 -14.06
CA LEU A 144 -7.77 1.55 -14.34
C LEU A 144 -6.45 1.38 -13.58
N VAL A 145 -5.37 1.19 -14.33
CA VAL A 145 -4.00 1.13 -13.84
C VAL A 145 -3.30 2.44 -14.11
N LEU A 146 -2.71 3.02 -13.07
CA LEU A 146 -1.96 4.27 -13.13
C LEU A 146 -0.65 4.12 -12.36
N ASP A 147 0.46 4.12 -13.08
CA ASP A 147 1.74 3.72 -12.53
C ASP A 147 2.90 4.64 -12.93
N GLY A 148 4.07 4.42 -12.33
CA GLY A 148 5.31 5.09 -12.73
C GLY A 148 5.72 4.66 -14.13
N ARG A 149 6.07 3.39 -14.30
CA ARG A 149 6.45 2.79 -15.58
C ARG A 149 6.32 1.26 -15.55
N GLY A 150 5.88 0.70 -16.67
CA GLY A 150 6.08 -0.72 -17.00
C GLY A 150 7.24 -0.90 -17.98
N GLU A 151 7.04 -1.80 -18.94
CA GLU A 151 8.02 -2.08 -20.01
C GLU A 151 8.16 -0.91 -20.98
N CYS A 152 7.04 -0.29 -21.36
CA CYS A 152 7.01 0.76 -22.39
C CYS A 152 5.91 1.82 -22.17
N GLY A 153 5.03 1.62 -21.19
CA GLY A 153 3.93 2.53 -20.86
C GLY A 153 3.90 2.91 -19.39
N SER A 154 2.85 3.64 -18.99
CA SER A 154 2.59 4.09 -17.60
C SER A 154 1.14 3.88 -17.13
N HIS A 155 0.27 3.38 -18.01
CA HIS A 155 -1.15 3.25 -17.74
C HIS A 155 -1.81 2.18 -18.62
N LEU A 156 -2.85 1.54 -18.07
CA LEU A 156 -3.76 0.63 -18.76
C LEU A 156 -5.19 0.93 -18.30
N ALA A 157 -6.10 1.13 -19.25
CA ALA A 157 -7.53 1.18 -19.03
C ALA A 157 -8.18 -0.01 -19.74
N GLY A 158 -9.08 -0.71 -19.05
CA GLY A 158 -9.73 -1.89 -19.59
C GLY A 158 -11.03 -2.23 -18.87
N ARG A 159 -11.58 -3.38 -19.22
CA ARG A 159 -12.71 -4.00 -18.56
C ARG A 159 -12.44 -5.46 -18.29
N TYR A 160 -12.87 -5.94 -17.13
CA TYR A 160 -13.06 -7.35 -16.87
C TYR A 160 -14.52 -7.71 -17.12
N THR A 161 -14.75 -8.78 -17.88
CA THR A 161 -16.05 -9.43 -18.04
C THR A 161 -15.85 -10.91 -17.78
N ASP A 162 -16.57 -11.49 -16.83
CA ASP A 162 -16.33 -12.86 -16.35
C ASP A 162 -14.85 -13.09 -15.98
N ARG A 163 -14.18 -12.07 -15.41
CA ARG A 163 -12.75 -12.05 -15.08
C ARG A 163 -11.78 -12.21 -16.27
N GLU A 164 -12.23 -12.00 -17.50
CA GLU A 164 -11.36 -11.85 -18.67
C GLU A 164 -11.07 -10.37 -18.97
N LEU A 165 -9.79 -10.02 -19.16
CA LEU A 165 -9.37 -8.65 -19.44
C LEU A 165 -9.52 -8.29 -20.93
N THR A 166 -10.29 -7.24 -21.21
CA THR A 166 -10.23 -6.50 -22.47
C THR A 166 -9.55 -5.15 -22.26
N VAL A 167 -8.41 -4.93 -22.91
CA VAL A 167 -7.70 -3.64 -22.87
C VAL A 167 -8.33 -2.66 -23.85
N LEU A 168 -8.62 -1.45 -23.39
CA LEU A 168 -9.28 -0.39 -24.16
C LEU A 168 -8.36 0.81 -24.44
N GLY A 169 -7.38 1.05 -23.56
CA GLY A 169 -6.44 2.14 -23.70
C GLY A 169 -5.15 1.89 -22.92
N THR A 170 -4.05 2.43 -23.42
CA THR A 170 -2.75 2.42 -22.73
C THR A 170 -2.05 3.74 -22.97
N GLN A 171 -1.28 4.23 -22.00
CA GLN A 171 -0.42 5.39 -22.20
C GLN A 171 1.02 4.92 -22.38
N GLN A 172 1.66 5.42 -23.45
CA GLN A 172 3.08 5.18 -23.71
C GLN A 172 3.93 6.21 -22.98
N LEU A 173 5.11 5.80 -22.54
CA LEU A 173 6.14 6.74 -22.05
C LEU A 173 6.56 7.70 -23.18
N PRO A 174 6.97 8.94 -22.87
CA PRO A 174 7.37 9.45 -21.54
C PRO A 174 6.22 9.98 -20.67
N ASP A 175 4.98 10.06 -21.18
CA ASP A 175 3.87 10.59 -20.39
C ASP A 175 3.52 9.62 -19.24
N SER A 176 3.76 10.03 -18.00
CA SER A 176 3.45 9.25 -16.80
C SER A 176 3.00 10.14 -15.64
N LEU A 177 1.79 9.90 -15.13
CA LEU A 177 1.29 10.57 -13.94
C LEU A 177 2.08 10.16 -12.68
N GLY A 178 2.57 8.92 -12.63
CA GLY A 178 3.46 8.45 -11.57
C GLY A 178 4.79 9.20 -11.59
N LEU A 179 5.48 9.24 -12.74
CA LEU A 179 6.78 9.92 -12.85
C LEU A 179 6.64 11.44 -12.64
N PHE A 180 5.55 12.05 -13.10
CA PHE A 180 5.23 13.46 -12.80
C PHE A 180 5.23 13.74 -11.29
N TYR A 181 4.56 12.88 -10.51
CA TYR A 181 4.44 13.05 -9.06
C TYR A 181 5.74 12.71 -8.32
N GLU A 182 6.48 11.72 -8.81
CA GLU A 182 7.82 11.38 -8.33
C GLU A 182 8.85 12.50 -8.57
N ASP A 183 8.83 13.10 -9.76
CA ASP A 183 9.73 14.21 -10.10
C ASP A 183 9.49 15.40 -9.16
N LEU A 184 8.23 15.72 -8.86
CA LEU A 184 7.89 16.72 -7.85
C LEU A 184 8.37 16.31 -6.46
N THR A 185 8.21 15.04 -6.10
CA THR A 185 8.66 14.50 -4.81
C THR A 185 10.15 14.74 -4.61
N GLN A 186 10.95 14.49 -5.66
CA GLN A 186 12.39 14.79 -5.65
C GLN A 186 12.68 16.30 -5.61
N HIS A 187 11.96 17.11 -6.40
CA HIS A 187 12.13 18.58 -6.40
C HIS A 187 11.84 19.19 -5.03
N LEU A 188 10.87 18.63 -4.31
CA LEU A 188 10.55 18.97 -2.93
C LEU A 188 11.48 18.28 -1.93
N GLY A 189 12.65 17.79 -2.32
CA GLY A 189 13.67 17.26 -1.40
C GLY A 189 13.27 15.98 -0.66
N PHE A 190 12.22 15.29 -1.11
CA PHE A 190 11.81 13.99 -0.58
C PHE A 190 12.40 12.86 -1.42
N LEU A 191 12.35 11.63 -0.88
CA LEU A 191 12.89 10.47 -1.57
C LEU A 191 11.92 9.95 -2.64
N ARG A 192 12.31 10.08 -3.90
CA ARG A 192 11.64 9.49 -5.06
C ARG A 192 11.40 7.98 -4.92
N SER A 193 10.25 7.51 -5.43
CA SER A 193 9.75 6.14 -5.37
C SER A 193 9.74 5.62 -3.93
N SER A 194 9.26 6.44 -3.00
CA SER A 194 9.19 6.13 -1.57
C SER A 194 8.30 7.10 -0.81
N ASP A 195 8.47 8.41 -1.01
CA ASP A 195 7.95 9.47 -0.15
C ASP A 195 6.84 10.31 -0.80
N GLU A 196 6.24 9.85 -1.90
CA GLU A 196 5.16 10.54 -2.62
C GLU A 196 3.98 10.87 -1.69
N PHE A 197 3.69 10.01 -0.72
CA PHE A 197 2.66 10.28 0.29
C PHE A 197 2.94 11.55 1.13
N LYS A 198 4.19 12.02 1.23
CA LYS A 198 4.54 13.28 1.89
C LYS A 198 4.13 14.48 1.05
N VAL A 199 4.24 14.40 -0.27
CA VAL A 199 3.73 15.42 -1.18
C VAL A 199 2.21 15.49 -1.09
N MET A 200 1.55 14.34 -1.02
CA MET A 200 0.10 14.26 -0.82
C MET A 200 -0.33 14.90 0.51
N ALA A 201 0.43 14.69 1.59
CA ALA A 201 0.16 15.36 2.87
C ALA A 201 0.48 16.87 2.83
N LEU A 202 1.58 17.27 2.18
CA LEU A 202 1.96 18.68 2.05
C LEU A 202 0.94 19.47 1.23
N ALA A 203 0.29 18.83 0.25
CA ALA A 203 -0.74 19.44 -0.57
C ALA A 203 -1.94 20.00 0.25
N SER A 204 -2.27 19.43 1.42
CA SER A 204 -3.37 19.94 2.26
C SER A 204 -3.04 21.27 2.96
N TYR A 205 -1.79 21.70 2.94
CA TYR A 205 -1.34 22.99 3.49
C TYR A 205 -1.27 24.09 2.42
N GLY A 206 -1.51 23.74 1.14
CA GLY A 206 -1.33 24.63 0.01
C GLY A 206 -2.63 25.12 -0.62
N THR A 207 -2.49 26.12 -1.47
CA THR A 207 -3.50 26.58 -2.43
C THR A 207 -3.02 26.27 -3.85
N PRO A 208 -3.86 25.76 -4.76
CA PRO A 208 -3.43 25.27 -6.07
C PRO A 208 -3.15 26.39 -7.10
N ARG A 209 -2.44 27.45 -6.71
CA ARG A 209 -2.23 28.66 -7.52
C ARG A 209 -1.40 28.43 -8.79
N PHE A 210 -0.59 27.37 -8.84
CA PHE A 210 0.21 27.01 -10.00
C PHE A 210 -0.51 26.06 -10.97
N ALA A 211 -1.71 25.58 -10.63
CA ALA A 211 -2.44 24.57 -11.42
C ALA A 211 -2.68 25.03 -12.86
N GLY A 212 -2.94 26.34 -13.09
CA GLY A 212 -3.09 26.89 -14.43
C GLY A 212 -1.88 26.61 -15.33
N ARG A 213 -0.67 26.80 -14.80
CA ARG A 213 0.59 26.53 -15.51
C ARG A 213 0.86 25.04 -15.65
N LEU A 214 0.59 24.25 -14.61
CA LEU A 214 0.81 22.79 -14.63
C LEU A 214 -0.09 22.07 -15.64
N ARG A 215 -1.30 22.59 -15.91
CA ARG A 215 -2.19 22.02 -16.94
C ARG A 215 -1.60 22.06 -18.35
N GLU A 216 -0.63 22.92 -18.63
CA GLU A 216 0.09 22.89 -19.92
C GLU A 216 0.95 21.63 -20.09
N TYR A 217 1.37 21.02 -18.97
CA TYR A 217 2.22 19.84 -18.92
C TYR A 217 1.46 18.56 -18.58
N VAL A 218 0.41 18.66 -17.76
CA VAL A 218 -0.36 17.53 -17.25
C VAL A 218 -1.85 17.73 -17.47
N HIS A 219 -2.44 16.94 -18.36
CA HIS A 219 -3.88 16.91 -18.63
C HIS A 219 -4.28 15.62 -19.33
N ALA A 220 -5.50 15.14 -19.06
CA ALA A 220 -6.07 14.03 -19.82
C ALA A 220 -6.38 14.43 -21.27
N ASP A 221 -6.34 13.46 -22.17
CA ASP A 221 -6.88 13.60 -23.52
C ASP A 221 -8.30 13.03 -23.63
N VAL A 222 -8.93 13.22 -24.79
CA VAL A 222 -10.32 12.80 -25.05
C VAL A 222 -10.46 11.32 -25.47
N ARG A 223 -9.35 10.60 -25.59
CA ARG A 223 -9.27 9.21 -26.10
C ARG A 223 -8.91 8.20 -25.01
N GLY A 224 -8.92 8.61 -23.74
CA GLY A 224 -8.56 7.75 -22.62
C GLY A 224 -7.06 7.67 -22.36
N GLY A 225 -6.28 8.61 -22.89
CA GLY A 225 -4.87 8.84 -22.57
C GLY A 225 -4.68 10.17 -21.84
N PHE A 226 -3.41 10.56 -21.68
CA PHE A 226 -3.04 11.83 -21.06
C PHE A 226 -1.69 12.32 -21.55
N ARG A 227 -1.45 13.61 -21.35
CA ARG A 227 -0.13 14.20 -21.36
C ARG A 227 0.34 14.39 -19.92
N ALA A 228 1.59 14.03 -19.64
CA ALA A 228 2.26 14.25 -18.37
C ALA A 228 3.76 14.40 -18.63
N ARG A 229 4.14 15.53 -19.22
CA ARG A 229 5.53 15.83 -19.60
C ARG A 229 6.35 16.32 -18.42
N PRO A 230 7.69 16.23 -18.49
CA PRO A 230 8.56 16.85 -17.50
C PRO A 230 8.23 18.33 -17.30
N VAL A 231 8.05 18.73 -16.05
CA VAL A 231 7.73 20.10 -15.67
C VAL A 231 9.03 20.81 -15.26
N PRO A 232 9.27 22.05 -15.72
CA PRO A 232 10.42 22.84 -15.28
C PRO A 232 10.18 23.42 -13.88
N TRP A 233 10.19 22.55 -12.86
CA TRP A 233 9.82 22.90 -11.48
C TRP A 233 10.56 24.13 -10.93
N THR A 234 11.84 24.27 -11.29
CA THR A 234 12.72 25.38 -10.88
C THR A 234 12.25 26.75 -11.37
N GLU A 235 11.43 26.80 -12.43
CA GLU A 235 10.81 28.06 -12.91
C GLU A 235 9.62 28.48 -12.05
N LEU A 236 9.01 27.54 -11.30
CA LEU A 236 7.84 27.80 -10.46
C LEU A 236 8.25 28.08 -9.01
N VAL A 237 9.06 27.19 -8.44
CA VAL A 237 9.53 27.27 -7.05
C VAL A 237 10.95 26.71 -7.00
N PRO A 238 11.90 27.35 -6.30
CA PRO A 238 13.23 26.79 -6.08
C PRO A 238 13.17 25.37 -5.48
N PRO A 239 14.13 24.48 -5.79
CA PRO A 239 14.14 23.13 -5.24
C PRO A 239 14.38 23.17 -3.73
N ARG A 240 13.65 22.34 -2.97
CA ARG A 240 13.86 22.21 -1.53
C ARG A 240 15.05 21.28 -1.27
N PRO A 241 16.07 21.68 -0.49
CA PRO A 241 17.11 20.75 -0.05
C PRO A 241 16.54 19.59 0.77
N ALA A 242 17.14 18.41 0.66
CA ALA A 242 16.76 17.26 1.48
C ALA A 242 16.88 17.59 2.97
N GLY A 243 15.80 17.39 3.73
CA GLY A 243 15.72 17.73 5.15
C GLY A 243 15.57 19.23 5.47
N GLY A 244 15.52 20.11 4.46
CA GLY A 244 15.27 21.55 4.66
C GLY A 244 13.82 21.85 5.08
N ALA A 245 13.56 23.02 5.67
CA ALA A 245 12.19 23.46 5.90
C ALA A 245 11.45 23.67 4.56
N TRP A 246 10.15 23.42 4.54
CA TRP A 246 9.27 23.83 3.45
C TRP A 246 8.58 25.16 3.79
N ASP A 247 8.07 25.85 2.79
CA ASP A 247 7.30 27.10 2.92
C ASP A 247 5.99 27.01 2.12
N GLN A 248 5.22 28.10 2.12
CA GLN A 248 3.93 28.15 1.43
C GLN A 248 4.05 27.91 -0.08
N ASP A 249 5.15 28.32 -0.72
CA ASP A 249 5.33 28.13 -2.16
C ASP A 249 5.49 26.64 -2.50
N HIS A 250 6.22 25.90 -1.65
CA HIS A 250 6.33 24.44 -1.75
C HIS A 250 4.98 23.76 -1.54
N ALA A 251 4.19 24.20 -0.56
CA ALA A 251 2.86 23.66 -0.29
C ALA A 251 1.88 23.95 -1.44
N ASP A 252 1.88 25.18 -1.95
CA ASP A 252 1.07 25.61 -3.09
C ASP A 252 1.43 24.82 -4.37
N LEU A 253 2.72 24.51 -4.57
CA LEU A 253 3.16 23.65 -5.67
C LEU A 253 2.66 22.21 -5.53
N ALA A 254 2.76 21.63 -4.32
CA ALA A 254 2.22 20.31 -4.03
C ALA A 254 0.69 20.25 -4.25
N ALA A 255 -0.05 21.25 -3.75
CA ALA A 255 -1.50 21.38 -3.94
C ALA A 255 -1.87 21.50 -5.43
N SER A 256 -1.10 22.27 -6.19
CA SER A 256 -1.32 22.45 -7.63
C SER A 256 -1.12 21.16 -8.41
N ALA A 257 -0.07 20.41 -8.11
CA ALA A 257 0.22 19.13 -8.77
C ALA A 257 -0.77 18.04 -8.38
N GLN A 258 -1.15 17.99 -7.10
CA GLN A 258 -2.21 17.12 -6.60
C GLN A 258 -3.53 17.37 -7.33
N LEU A 259 -3.93 18.63 -7.52
CA LEU A 259 -5.13 18.98 -8.28
C LEU A 259 -5.06 18.51 -9.74
N CYS A 260 -3.93 18.73 -10.44
CA CYS A 260 -3.76 18.30 -11.82
C CYS A 260 -3.78 16.76 -11.96
N LEU A 261 -3.16 16.05 -11.02
CA LEU A 261 -3.22 14.59 -10.96
C LEU A 261 -4.68 14.11 -10.85
N GLU A 262 -5.42 14.66 -9.90
CA GLU A 262 -6.81 14.31 -9.66
C GLU A 262 -7.72 14.62 -10.86
N GLU A 263 -7.53 15.76 -11.52
CA GLU A 263 -8.27 16.13 -12.73
C GLU A 263 -8.03 15.15 -13.87
N ALA A 264 -6.77 14.76 -14.08
CA ALA A 264 -6.41 13.77 -15.10
C ALA A 264 -7.02 12.39 -14.79
N MET A 265 -6.90 11.93 -13.55
CA MET A 265 -7.49 10.66 -13.10
C MET A 265 -9.02 10.66 -13.27
N LEU A 266 -9.69 11.76 -12.90
CA LEU A 266 -11.14 11.88 -13.01
C LEU A 266 -11.62 11.84 -14.46
N ALA A 267 -10.91 12.52 -15.36
CA ALA A 267 -11.21 12.48 -16.78
C ALA A 267 -11.03 11.08 -17.37
N LEU A 268 -9.96 10.36 -17.01
CA LEU A 268 -9.75 8.97 -17.42
C LEU A 268 -10.85 8.04 -16.90
N ALA A 269 -11.24 8.18 -15.63
CA ALA A 269 -12.31 7.39 -15.04
C ALA A 269 -13.66 7.64 -15.74
N ARG A 270 -14.01 8.90 -16.03
CA ARG A 270 -15.23 9.24 -16.77
C ARG A 270 -15.23 8.66 -18.18
N TRP A 271 -14.11 8.83 -18.90
CA TRP A 271 -13.96 8.23 -20.23
C TRP A 271 -14.13 6.71 -20.18
N LEU A 272 -13.51 6.05 -19.19
CA LEU A 272 -13.59 4.60 -19.05
C LEU A 272 -15.02 4.13 -18.74
N ARG A 273 -15.74 4.85 -17.87
CA ARG A 273 -17.15 4.59 -17.59
C ARG A 273 -18.00 4.71 -18.84
N GLU A 274 -17.82 5.78 -19.62
CA GLU A 274 -18.54 5.98 -20.88
C GLU A 274 -18.25 4.85 -21.90
N ARG A 275 -17.02 4.32 -21.91
CA ARG A 275 -16.62 3.26 -22.84
C ARG A 275 -17.12 1.88 -22.46
N THR A 276 -17.24 1.62 -21.16
CA THR A 276 -17.50 0.27 -20.63
C THR A 276 -18.97 0.10 -20.21
N GLY A 277 -19.61 1.17 -19.73
CA GLY A 277 -20.94 1.12 -19.13
C GLY A 277 -20.97 0.49 -17.73
N GLU A 278 -19.81 0.20 -17.13
CA GLU A 278 -19.72 -0.50 -15.86
C GLU A 278 -20.07 0.40 -14.66
N ASP A 279 -20.64 -0.22 -13.63
CA ASP A 279 -20.95 0.44 -12.36
C ASP A 279 -19.78 0.42 -11.37
N VAL A 280 -18.79 -0.44 -11.60
CA VAL A 280 -17.65 -0.66 -10.71
C VAL A 280 -16.35 -0.23 -11.39
N LEU A 281 -15.55 0.57 -10.70
CA LEU A 281 -14.18 0.89 -11.04
C LEU A 281 -13.21 0.21 -10.07
N THR A 282 -12.28 -0.57 -10.62
CA THR A 282 -11.16 -1.15 -9.88
C THR A 282 -9.86 -0.42 -10.21
N LEU A 283 -9.02 -0.16 -9.19
CA LEU A 283 -7.81 0.65 -9.30
C LEU A 283 -6.56 -0.09 -8.81
N ALA A 284 -5.48 0.01 -9.59
CA ALA A 284 -4.13 -0.45 -9.28
C ALA A 284 -3.04 0.47 -9.89
N GLY A 285 -1.78 0.15 -9.67
CA GLY A 285 -0.62 1.00 -9.96
C GLY A 285 -0.28 1.93 -8.80
N GLY A 286 0.97 2.37 -8.70
CA GLY A 286 1.46 3.14 -7.55
C GLY A 286 0.64 4.42 -7.27
N VAL A 287 0.09 5.05 -8.31
CA VAL A 287 -0.75 6.26 -8.20
C VAL A 287 -2.06 5.98 -7.47
N ALA A 288 -2.60 4.76 -7.56
CA ALA A 288 -3.83 4.37 -6.88
C ALA A 288 -3.70 4.31 -5.34
N LEU A 289 -2.48 4.46 -4.79
CA LEU A 289 -2.29 4.68 -3.35
C LEU A 289 -2.62 6.13 -2.90
N ASN A 290 -2.91 7.04 -3.84
CA ASN A 290 -3.34 8.41 -3.56
C ASN A 290 -4.81 8.45 -3.12
N CYS A 291 -5.02 8.38 -1.80
CA CYS A 291 -6.36 8.31 -1.21
C CYS A 291 -7.20 9.57 -1.42
N VAL A 292 -6.58 10.73 -1.64
CA VAL A 292 -7.28 11.99 -1.95
C VAL A 292 -7.91 11.90 -3.33
N ALA A 293 -7.13 11.46 -4.33
CA ALA A 293 -7.64 11.25 -5.68
C ALA A 293 -8.71 10.16 -5.72
N ASN A 294 -8.54 9.06 -5.00
CA ASN A 294 -9.52 7.98 -4.95
C ASN A 294 -10.89 8.45 -4.41
N THR A 295 -10.90 9.30 -3.37
CA THR A 295 -12.16 9.87 -2.85
C THR A 295 -12.84 10.76 -3.89
N ARG A 296 -12.08 11.56 -4.64
CA ARG A 296 -12.63 12.38 -5.72
C ARG A 296 -13.20 11.51 -6.84
N LEU A 297 -12.52 10.43 -7.22
CA LEU A 297 -13.05 9.47 -8.20
C LEU A 297 -14.36 8.86 -7.72
N TRP A 298 -14.43 8.39 -6.48
CA TRP A 298 -15.65 7.86 -5.89
C TRP A 298 -16.82 8.86 -5.95
N ARG A 299 -16.55 10.14 -5.65
CA ARG A 299 -17.57 11.18 -5.60
C ARG A 299 -18.03 11.66 -6.98
N GLU A 300 -17.12 11.76 -7.95
CA GLU A 300 -17.34 12.56 -9.17
C GLU A 300 -17.25 11.78 -10.49
N SER A 301 -16.77 10.53 -10.49
CA SER A 301 -16.59 9.73 -11.72
C SER A 301 -17.89 9.19 -12.30
N GLY A 302 -18.93 9.06 -11.47
CA GLY A 302 -20.21 8.44 -11.82
C GLY A 302 -20.25 6.93 -11.66
N PHE A 303 -19.14 6.27 -11.29
CA PHE A 303 -19.18 4.87 -10.87
C PHE A 303 -19.93 4.74 -9.54
N ARG A 304 -20.71 3.66 -9.41
CA ARG A 304 -21.44 3.34 -8.17
C ARG A 304 -20.50 2.82 -7.09
N HIS A 305 -19.47 2.07 -7.49
CA HIS A 305 -18.48 1.50 -6.61
C HIS A 305 -17.08 1.79 -7.13
N VAL A 306 -16.19 2.20 -6.22
CA VAL A 306 -14.76 2.32 -6.50
C VAL A 306 -14.03 1.41 -5.52
N TRP A 307 -13.26 0.47 -6.04
CA TRP A 307 -12.47 -0.47 -5.27
C TRP A 307 -11.00 -0.32 -5.63
N VAL A 308 -10.15 -0.25 -4.61
CA VAL A 308 -8.71 -0.03 -4.78
C VAL A 308 -7.99 -1.21 -4.14
N GLN A 309 -7.05 -1.81 -4.86
CA GLN A 309 -6.23 -2.91 -4.35
C GLN A 309 -5.38 -2.43 -3.15
N PRO A 310 -5.52 -3.01 -1.93
CA PRO A 310 -4.62 -2.77 -0.79
C PRO A 310 -3.13 -2.65 -1.11
N ALA A 311 -2.62 -3.54 -1.95
CA ALA A 311 -1.25 -3.56 -2.41
C ALA A 311 -1.12 -2.98 -3.84
N ALA A 312 -1.77 -1.84 -4.13
CA ALA A 312 -1.88 -1.30 -5.49
C ALA A 312 -0.54 -0.98 -6.20
N GLY A 313 0.53 -0.72 -5.45
CA GLY A 313 1.88 -0.54 -6.04
C GLY A 313 2.49 -1.84 -6.55
N ASP A 314 3.76 -1.80 -6.95
CA ASP A 314 4.45 -2.92 -7.62
C ASP A 314 4.38 -4.25 -6.89
N ALA A 315 4.35 -4.23 -5.55
CA ALA A 315 4.16 -5.44 -4.76
C ALA A 315 2.98 -6.27 -5.29
N GLY A 316 1.81 -5.65 -5.48
CA GLY A 316 0.58 -6.31 -5.92
C GLY A 316 0.66 -6.94 -7.31
N THR A 317 1.65 -6.58 -8.13
CA THR A 317 1.85 -7.24 -9.43
C THR A 317 2.25 -8.71 -9.28
N ALA A 318 2.85 -9.11 -8.16
CA ALA A 318 3.08 -10.52 -7.87
C ALA A 318 1.75 -11.28 -7.79
N LEU A 319 0.79 -10.76 -7.01
CA LEU A 319 -0.56 -11.32 -6.90
C LEU A 319 -1.27 -11.36 -8.25
N GLY A 320 -1.23 -10.25 -8.99
CA GLY A 320 -1.92 -10.16 -10.26
C GLY A 320 -1.30 -11.01 -11.37
N ALA A 321 0.02 -11.18 -11.41
CA ALA A 321 0.68 -12.08 -12.35
C ALA A 321 0.27 -13.54 -12.10
N ALA A 322 0.23 -13.96 -10.83
CA ALA A 322 -0.26 -15.29 -10.47
C ALA A 322 -1.74 -15.48 -10.85
N ALA A 323 -2.59 -14.49 -10.54
CA ALA A 323 -4.01 -14.51 -10.90
C ALA A 323 -4.23 -14.58 -12.41
N HIS A 324 -3.47 -13.82 -13.19
CA HIS A 324 -3.56 -13.82 -14.65
C HIS A 324 -3.22 -15.19 -15.25
N VAL A 325 -2.17 -15.85 -14.76
CA VAL A 325 -1.79 -17.19 -15.23
C VAL A 325 -2.77 -18.25 -14.72
N ALA A 326 -3.19 -18.18 -13.45
CA ALA A 326 -4.14 -19.12 -12.88
C ALA A 326 -5.51 -19.08 -13.58
N GLY A 327 -6.00 -17.87 -13.88
CA GLY A 327 -7.30 -17.65 -14.53
C GLY A 327 -7.43 -18.21 -15.95
N GLN A 328 -6.33 -18.66 -16.57
CA GLN A 328 -6.36 -19.36 -17.87
C GLN A 328 -6.94 -20.79 -17.77
N LYS A 329 -6.96 -21.38 -16.57
CA LYS A 329 -7.48 -22.74 -16.35
C LYS A 329 -8.37 -22.88 -15.12
N ASP A 330 -8.09 -22.12 -14.07
CA ASP A 330 -8.83 -22.19 -12.81
C ASP A 330 -9.89 -21.07 -12.75
N THR A 331 -11.00 -21.33 -12.06
CA THR A 331 -11.93 -20.27 -11.68
C THR A 331 -11.34 -19.48 -10.51
N LEU A 332 -11.08 -18.19 -10.72
CA LEU A 332 -10.51 -17.34 -9.68
C LEU A 332 -11.54 -17.03 -8.60
N GLU A 333 -11.09 -16.99 -7.34
CA GLU A 333 -11.85 -16.46 -6.21
C GLU A 333 -11.47 -15.00 -5.93
N PRO A 334 -12.35 -14.18 -5.33
CA PRO A 334 -11.94 -12.87 -4.85
C PRO A 334 -10.86 -12.97 -3.78
N MET A 335 -9.97 -11.98 -3.71
CA MET A 335 -9.01 -11.87 -2.61
C MET A 335 -9.77 -11.75 -1.28
N PRO A 336 -9.60 -12.69 -0.33
CA PRO A 336 -10.47 -12.78 0.84
C PRO A 336 -10.19 -11.71 1.90
N THR A 337 -8.94 -11.26 1.99
CA THR A 337 -8.46 -10.29 2.98
C THR A 337 -7.12 -9.70 2.52
N ALA A 338 -6.73 -8.56 3.11
CA ALA A 338 -5.36 -8.05 3.01
C ALA A 338 -4.38 -8.79 3.96
N ALA A 339 -4.86 -9.54 4.95
CA ALA A 339 -4.04 -10.29 5.91
C ALA A 339 -3.44 -11.58 5.30
N LEU A 340 -2.62 -11.43 4.26
CA LEU A 340 -2.04 -12.51 3.45
C LEU A 340 -0.59 -12.84 3.82
N GLY A 341 0.03 -12.11 4.74
CA GLY A 341 1.42 -12.28 5.15
C GLY A 341 1.61 -13.31 6.28
N ARG A 342 2.73 -13.20 7.00
CA ARG A 342 3.16 -14.12 8.06
C ARG A 342 2.23 -14.10 9.27
N GLY A 343 1.74 -15.28 9.65
CA GLY A 343 1.11 -15.55 10.95
C GLY A 343 2.08 -16.27 11.88
N TRP A 344 1.78 -16.21 13.19
CA TRP A 344 2.58 -16.85 14.23
C TRP A 344 1.63 -17.49 15.24
N SER A 345 1.93 -18.72 15.64
CA SER A 345 1.18 -19.42 16.70
C SER A 345 1.57 -18.91 18.09
N ASP A 346 0.65 -19.05 19.05
CA ASP A 346 0.90 -18.68 20.44
C ASP A 346 2.14 -19.40 21.03
N ALA A 347 2.39 -20.64 20.60
CA ALA A 347 3.57 -21.40 21.01
C ALA A 347 4.87 -20.79 20.47
N GLU A 348 4.89 -20.36 19.20
CA GLU A 348 6.05 -19.68 18.62
C GLU A 348 6.31 -18.32 19.28
N LEU A 349 5.24 -17.55 19.52
CA LEU A 349 5.33 -16.26 20.20
C LEU A 349 5.86 -16.40 21.63
N ARG A 350 5.34 -17.38 22.39
CA ARG A 350 5.83 -17.71 23.73
C ARG A 350 7.30 -18.09 23.71
N ALA A 351 7.69 -18.99 22.80
CA ALA A 351 9.07 -19.44 22.67
C ALA A 351 10.02 -18.29 22.33
N ARG A 352 9.58 -17.29 21.54
CA ARG A 352 10.34 -16.07 21.26
C ARG A 352 10.54 -15.21 22.50
N LEU A 353 9.49 -15.00 23.30
CA LEU A 353 9.56 -14.23 24.56
C LEU A 353 10.47 -14.91 25.58
N GLU A 354 10.31 -16.22 25.79
CA GLU A 354 11.12 -17.01 26.71
C GLU A 354 12.60 -17.02 26.30
N ARG A 355 12.89 -17.21 25.01
CA ARG A 355 14.25 -17.16 24.48
C ARG A 355 14.89 -15.78 24.66
N ALA A 356 14.11 -14.71 24.53
CA ALA A 356 14.58 -13.35 24.71
C ALA A 356 14.66 -12.94 26.20
N ALA A 357 14.21 -13.79 27.12
CA ALA A 357 14.07 -13.48 28.55
C ALA A 357 13.26 -12.20 28.83
N VAL A 358 12.25 -11.93 27.99
CA VAL A 358 11.37 -10.77 28.15
C VAL A 358 10.21 -11.15 29.07
N PRO A 359 10.00 -10.43 30.19
CA PRO A 359 8.87 -10.72 31.08
C PRO A 359 7.55 -10.36 30.40
N TYR A 360 6.58 -11.27 30.47
CA TYR A 360 5.27 -11.13 29.84
C TYR A 360 4.13 -11.55 30.77
N GLU A 361 2.93 -11.08 30.45
CA GLU A 361 1.66 -11.48 31.06
C GLU A 361 0.81 -12.19 30.01
N GLU A 362 -0.06 -13.12 30.45
CA GLU A 362 -1.09 -13.75 29.60
C GLU A 362 -2.47 -13.40 30.20
N PRO A 363 -2.96 -12.17 29.97
CA PRO A 363 -4.22 -11.72 30.55
C PRO A 363 -5.41 -12.49 29.96
N ALA A 364 -6.48 -12.65 30.74
CA ALA A 364 -7.71 -13.29 30.27
C ALA A 364 -8.38 -12.53 29.10
N GLY A 365 -8.15 -11.21 28.99
CA GLY A 365 -8.68 -10.34 27.94
C GLY A 365 -7.60 -9.42 27.38
N ILE A 366 -6.96 -9.80 26.26
CA ILE A 366 -5.90 -9.00 25.64
C ILE A 366 -6.46 -7.71 25.01
N ALA A 367 -7.69 -7.75 24.49
CA ALA A 367 -8.35 -6.58 23.93
C ALA A 367 -8.69 -5.55 25.02
N GLU A 368 -9.17 -6.01 26.17
CA GLU A 368 -9.44 -5.18 27.34
C GLU A 368 -8.15 -4.56 27.88
N THR A 369 -7.06 -5.34 27.93
CA THR A 369 -5.73 -4.85 28.36
C THR A 369 -5.22 -3.73 27.44
N ALA A 370 -5.37 -3.90 26.13
CA ALA A 370 -5.02 -2.86 25.16
C ALA A 370 -5.93 -1.62 25.31
N ALA A 371 -7.25 -1.81 25.41
CA ALA A 371 -8.20 -0.73 25.59
C ALA A 371 -7.97 0.09 26.87
N GLU A 372 -7.60 -0.57 27.97
CA GLU A 372 -7.21 0.09 29.23
C GLU A 372 -5.96 0.94 29.07
N THR A 373 -4.95 0.40 28.39
CA THR A 373 -3.71 1.13 28.13
C THR A 373 -3.96 2.34 27.26
N LEU A 374 -4.77 2.20 26.20
CA LEU A 374 -5.18 3.31 25.34
C LEU A 374 -6.00 4.37 26.10
N ALA A 375 -6.93 3.95 26.95
CA ALA A 375 -7.73 4.86 27.77
C ALA A 375 -6.88 5.64 28.80
N ALA A 376 -5.78 5.04 29.27
CA ALA A 376 -4.76 5.69 30.08
C ALA A 376 -3.74 6.51 29.26
N ASP A 377 -4.02 6.76 27.98
CA ASP A 377 -3.18 7.50 27.04
C ASP A 377 -1.80 6.87 26.77
N GLY A 378 -1.70 5.55 26.94
CA GLY A 378 -0.54 4.76 26.53
C GLY A 378 -0.57 4.39 25.05
N ILE A 379 0.60 4.30 24.43
CA ILE A 379 0.78 3.79 23.07
C ILE A 379 0.88 2.26 23.11
N VAL A 380 0.10 1.59 22.27
CA VAL A 380 0.08 0.13 22.16
C VAL A 380 0.69 -0.30 20.83
N ALA A 381 1.78 -1.07 20.87
CA ALA A 381 2.22 -1.86 19.73
C ALA A 381 1.40 -3.14 19.65
N TRP A 382 0.63 -3.30 18.57
CA TRP A 382 -0.33 -4.36 18.36
C TRP A 382 0.15 -5.31 17.26
N PHE A 383 0.48 -6.54 17.65
CA PHE A 383 0.94 -7.60 16.77
C PHE A 383 0.00 -8.81 16.90
N GLN A 384 -0.85 -9.02 15.89
CA GLN A 384 -1.87 -10.08 15.88
C GLN A 384 -1.99 -10.76 14.51
N GLY A 385 -2.28 -12.06 14.52
CA GLY A 385 -2.62 -12.81 13.31
C GLY A 385 -1.62 -12.69 12.16
N ARG A 386 -2.11 -12.89 10.93
CA ARG A 386 -1.33 -12.70 9.70
C ARG A 386 -1.09 -11.23 9.43
N SER A 387 0.10 -10.86 8.95
CA SER A 387 0.40 -9.49 8.55
C SER A 387 -0.31 -9.07 7.27
N GLU A 388 -0.51 -7.76 7.14
CA GLU A 388 -1.13 -7.14 5.98
C GLU A 388 -0.18 -7.11 4.78
N TYR A 389 -0.73 -7.39 3.60
CA TYR A 389 -0.08 -7.22 2.31
C TYR A 389 -0.38 -5.83 1.74
N GLY A 390 0.67 -5.05 1.51
CA GLY A 390 0.59 -3.64 1.12
C GLY A 390 1.10 -2.69 2.21
N PRO A 391 1.09 -1.37 1.94
CA PRO A 391 1.83 -0.38 2.72
C PRO A 391 1.09 0.10 3.98
N ARG A 392 -0.15 -0.31 4.21
CA ARG A 392 -0.97 0.15 5.34
C ARG A 392 -1.04 -0.92 6.43
N ALA A 393 -0.87 -0.50 7.68
CA ALA A 393 -1.25 -1.33 8.82
C ALA A 393 -2.77 -1.22 9.01
N LEU A 394 -3.43 -2.36 9.06
CA LEU A 394 -4.88 -2.51 9.09
C LEU A 394 -5.32 -3.28 10.35
N GLY A 395 -4.60 -3.14 11.45
CA GLY A 395 -4.98 -3.76 12.73
C GLY A 395 -4.27 -5.08 13.03
N HIS A 396 -3.24 -5.46 12.27
CA HIS A 396 -2.43 -6.65 12.55
C HIS A 396 -0.99 -6.31 12.94
N ARG A 397 -0.42 -5.24 12.36
CA ARG A 397 0.92 -4.72 12.69
C ARG A 397 0.85 -3.20 12.93
N SER A 398 0.17 -2.82 14.01
CA SER A 398 -0.26 -1.45 14.25
C SER A 398 0.37 -0.83 15.51
N LEU A 399 0.58 0.48 15.49
CA LEU A 399 0.70 1.31 16.67
C LEU A 399 -0.65 1.99 16.88
N LEU A 400 -1.23 1.79 18.07
CA LEU A 400 -2.50 2.34 18.47
C LEU A 400 -2.30 3.42 19.54
N ALA A 401 -3.11 4.47 19.51
CA ALA A 401 -3.10 5.54 20.49
C ALA A 401 -4.50 6.16 20.69
N HIS A 402 -4.63 6.99 21.72
CA HIS A 402 -5.87 7.70 22.05
C HIS A 402 -6.12 8.85 21.04
N PRO A 403 -7.26 8.91 20.33
CA PRO A 403 -7.49 9.95 19.32
C PRO A 403 -7.90 11.30 19.90
N GLY A 404 -8.43 11.33 21.11
CA GLY A 404 -8.81 12.55 21.84
C GLY A 404 -7.65 13.41 22.38
N ARG A 405 -6.39 13.13 22.03
CA ARG A 405 -5.19 13.86 22.48
C ARG A 405 -4.38 14.29 21.27
N ALA A 406 -4.35 15.59 20.95
CA ALA A 406 -3.66 16.09 19.76
C ALA A 406 -2.16 15.74 19.77
N GLU A 407 -1.56 15.72 20.95
CA GLU A 407 -0.15 15.40 21.21
C GLU A 407 0.23 13.97 20.78
N ASN A 408 -0.76 13.08 20.60
CA ASN A 408 -0.49 11.72 20.13
C ASN A 408 -0.01 11.67 18.68
N VAL A 409 -0.27 12.69 17.87
CA VAL A 409 0.34 12.82 16.53
C VAL A 409 1.85 12.94 16.67
N GLU A 410 2.32 13.87 17.51
CA GLU A 410 3.73 14.12 17.76
C GLU A 410 4.40 12.91 18.42
N ARG A 411 3.77 12.31 19.44
CA ARG A 411 4.30 11.11 20.12
C ARG A 411 4.49 9.94 19.14
N LEU A 412 3.53 9.70 18.25
CA LEU A 412 3.64 8.66 17.23
C LEU A 412 4.68 9.02 16.16
N ASN A 413 4.77 10.27 15.73
CA ASN A 413 5.81 10.72 14.79
C ASN A 413 7.22 10.61 15.40
N ALA A 414 7.37 10.88 16.70
CA ALA A 414 8.61 10.70 17.45
C ALA A 414 9.05 9.23 17.53
N VAL A 415 8.13 8.30 17.85
CA VAL A 415 8.39 6.84 17.79
C VAL A 415 8.96 6.44 16.42
N LYS A 416 8.46 7.10 15.36
CA LYS A 416 8.81 6.75 13.98
C LYS A 416 9.95 7.59 13.41
N GLY A 417 10.50 8.56 14.15
CA GLY A 417 11.57 9.47 13.73
C GLY A 417 11.28 10.20 12.41
N ARG A 418 10.08 10.79 12.27
CA ARG A 418 9.57 11.38 11.02
C ARG A 418 9.12 12.83 11.22
N GLU A 419 8.91 13.54 10.11
CA GLU A 419 8.43 14.91 10.06
C GLU A 419 7.06 15.10 10.75
N GLU A 420 6.85 16.24 11.40
CA GLU A 420 5.71 16.49 12.30
C GLU A 420 4.35 16.56 11.57
N PHE A 421 4.31 16.95 10.30
CA PHE A 421 3.06 17.11 9.54
C PHE A 421 2.44 15.79 9.04
N ARG A 422 3.00 14.63 9.43
CA ARG A 422 2.50 13.35 8.95
C ARG A 422 1.20 12.94 9.63
N PRO A 423 0.12 12.72 8.86
CA PRO A 423 -1.14 12.31 9.44
C PRO A 423 -1.12 10.85 9.90
N VAL A 424 -1.88 10.58 10.96
CA VAL A 424 -2.25 9.24 11.42
C VAL A 424 -3.71 8.97 11.04
N ALA A 425 -4.13 7.70 11.07
CA ALA A 425 -5.45 7.30 10.59
C ALA A 425 -6.37 6.92 11.76
N PRO A 426 -7.68 7.21 11.69
CA PRO A 426 -8.66 6.62 12.58
C PRO A 426 -9.01 5.19 12.17
N MET A 427 -9.23 4.34 13.17
CA MET A 427 -9.80 3.01 13.03
C MET A 427 -11.09 2.93 13.85
N VAL A 428 -12.21 2.68 13.17
CA VAL A 428 -13.58 2.75 13.69
C VAL A 428 -14.37 1.52 13.26
N LEU A 429 -15.35 1.11 14.06
CA LEU A 429 -16.26 0.02 13.68
C LEU A 429 -17.11 0.41 12.46
N ALA A 430 -17.31 -0.52 11.53
CA ALA A 430 -18.00 -0.26 10.26
C ALA A 430 -19.40 0.33 10.47
N GLU A 431 -20.15 -0.19 11.44
CA GLU A 431 -21.51 0.26 11.78
C GLU A 431 -21.55 1.64 12.44
N ARG A 432 -20.43 2.12 13.01
CA ARG A 432 -20.31 3.45 13.64
C ARG A 432 -19.71 4.50 12.71
N ALA A 433 -19.08 4.08 11.60
CA ALA A 433 -18.27 4.97 10.76
C ALA A 433 -19.06 6.17 10.21
N ALA A 434 -20.32 5.96 9.80
CA ALA A 434 -21.17 7.02 9.25
C ALA A 434 -21.61 8.08 10.28
N GLU A 435 -21.43 7.83 11.58
CA GLU A 435 -21.66 8.82 12.63
C GLU A 435 -20.51 9.84 12.74
N LEU A 436 -19.31 9.46 12.31
CA LEU A 436 -18.07 10.21 12.48
C LEU A 436 -17.52 10.77 11.17
N PHE A 437 -17.81 10.13 10.04
CA PHE A 437 -17.14 10.38 8.78
C PHE A 437 -18.11 10.39 7.59
N ASP A 438 -17.95 11.38 6.71
CA ASP A 438 -18.64 11.48 5.42
C ASP A 438 -17.68 11.14 4.27
N GLY A 439 -18.03 10.11 3.50
CA GLY A 439 -17.23 9.61 2.39
C GLY A 439 -17.53 8.14 2.05
N PRO A 440 -16.66 7.47 1.27
CA PRO A 440 -16.90 6.09 0.84
C PRO A 440 -16.86 5.11 2.01
N LEU A 441 -17.97 4.40 2.25
CA LEU A 441 -18.07 3.35 3.26
C LEU A 441 -18.57 2.03 2.65
N PRO A 442 -18.06 0.87 3.10
CA PRO A 442 -16.95 0.71 4.05
C PRO A 442 -15.59 1.15 3.44
N SER A 443 -14.62 1.46 4.30
CA SER A 443 -13.24 1.83 3.92
C SER A 443 -12.24 0.95 4.70
N PRO A 444 -12.14 -0.36 4.40
CA PRO A 444 -11.35 -1.29 5.19
C PRO A 444 -9.83 -1.12 5.03
N HIS A 445 -9.38 -0.44 3.97
CA HIS A 445 -7.97 -0.44 3.54
C HIS A 445 -7.27 0.92 3.68
N MET A 446 -7.94 1.93 4.22
CA MET A 446 -7.43 3.30 4.32
C MET A 446 -6.96 3.89 2.97
N LEU A 447 -7.70 3.59 1.89
CA LEU A 447 -7.41 4.04 0.51
C LEU A 447 -8.28 5.22 0.06
N PHE A 448 -9.04 5.79 1.00
CA PHE A 448 -9.90 6.95 0.81
C PHE A 448 -9.72 7.91 1.99
N VAL A 449 -9.97 9.20 1.73
CA VAL A 449 -10.19 10.23 2.75
C VAL A 449 -11.68 10.52 2.92
N HIS A 450 -12.05 10.98 4.10
CA HIS A 450 -13.42 11.28 4.52
C HIS A 450 -13.44 12.63 5.22
N HIS A 451 -14.51 13.41 5.08
CA HIS A 451 -14.70 14.58 5.93
C HIS A 451 -15.10 14.11 7.33
N VAL A 452 -14.53 14.73 8.36
CA VAL A 452 -14.93 14.47 9.73
C VAL A 452 -16.26 15.17 9.98
N ALA A 453 -17.23 14.44 10.54
CA ALA A 453 -18.56 14.98 10.81
C ALA A 453 -18.51 16.05 11.91
N ALA A 454 -19.36 17.07 11.78
CA ALA A 454 -19.41 18.21 12.68
C ALA A 454 -19.54 17.76 14.15
N GLY A 455 -18.71 18.34 15.03
CA GLY A 455 -18.69 18.03 16.47
C GLY A 455 -17.82 16.84 16.85
N TRP A 456 -17.21 16.13 15.89
CA TRP A 456 -16.17 15.14 16.16
C TRP A 456 -14.77 15.72 16.06
N GLU A 457 -14.54 16.81 15.32
CA GLU A 457 -13.21 17.37 15.10
C GLU A 457 -12.45 17.63 16.42
N ASP A 458 -13.11 18.28 17.39
CA ASP A 458 -12.55 18.57 18.71
C ASP A 458 -12.46 17.34 19.62
N ARG A 459 -13.22 16.27 19.34
CA ARG A 459 -13.26 15.05 20.15
C ARG A 459 -12.18 14.05 19.77
N ILE A 460 -11.71 14.09 18.52
CA ILE A 460 -10.71 13.18 17.97
C ILE A 460 -9.56 13.93 17.25
N PRO A 461 -9.02 15.04 17.80
CA PRO A 461 -8.12 15.94 17.07
C PRO A 461 -6.86 15.25 16.55
N ALA A 462 -6.43 14.12 17.13
CA ALA A 462 -5.23 13.41 16.68
C ALA A 462 -5.35 12.81 15.28
N VAL A 463 -6.56 12.56 14.78
CA VAL A 463 -6.79 11.89 13.49
C VAL A 463 -7.43 12.82 12.45
N VAL A 464 -7.62 14.08 12.80
CA VAL A 464 -8.18 15.12 11.93
C VAL A 464 -7.02 15.82 11.23
N HIS A 465 -7.04 15.81 9.90
CA HIS A 465 -6.09 16.54 9.08
C HIS A 465 -6.41 18.04 9.09
N VAL A 466 -5.45 18.86 8.64
CA VAL A 466 -5.59 20.33 8.61
C VAL A 466 -6.75 20.83 7.74
N ASP A 467 -7.22 20.02 6.79
CA ASP A 467 -8.35 20.32 5.91
C ASP A 467 -9.69 19.74 6.42
N GLY A 468 -9.74 19.26 7.66
CA GLY A 468 -10.93 18.65 8.26
C GLY A 468 -11.24 17.25 7.77
N THR A 469 -10.33 16.60 7.03
CA THR A 469 -10.47 15.22 6.58
C THR A 469 -9.77 14.22 7.49
N ALA A 470 -10.05 12.93 7.32
CA ALA A 470 -9.30 11.84 7.91
C ALA A 470 -9.21 10.66 6.95
N ARG A 471 -8.14 9.86 7.02
CA ARG A 471 -7.97 8.65 6.19
C ARG A 471 -8.43 7.41 6.95
N VAL A 472 -9.70 7.04 6.81
CA VAL A 472 -10.38 6.11 7.72
C VAL A 472 -10.14 4.62 7.39
N GLN A 473 -9.93 3.81 8.44
CA GLN A 473 -10.14 2.37 8.41
C GLN A 473 -11.46 1.98 9.09
N THR A 474 -12.35 1.33 8.36
CA THR A 474 -13.52 0.64 8.95
C THR A 474 -13.18 -0.80 9.32
N VAL A 475 -13.60 -1.22 10.51
CA VAL A 475 -13.41 -2.57 11.05
C VAL A 475 -14.75 -3.29 11.07
N ASP A 476 -14.88 -4.35 10.28
CA ASP A 476 -16.02 -5.26 10.35
C ASP A 476 -15.83 -6.23 11.53
N ARG A 477 -16.82 -6.31 12.42
CA ARG A 477 -16.73 -7.10 13.65
C ARG A 477 -16.72 -8.61 13.40
N ALA A 478 -17.33 -9.07 12.31
CA ALA A 478 -17.33 -10.48 11.94
C ALA A 478 -15.96 -10.91 11.38
N GLN A 479 -15.30 -10.01 10.64
CA GLN A 479 -13.97 -10.26 10.07
C GLN A 479 -12.84 -10.05 11.09
N GLU A 480 -12.92 -8.99 11.90
CA GLU A 480 -11.88 -8.57 12.84
C GLU A 480 -12.39 -8.47 14.29
N PRO A 481 -12.87 -9.57 14.89
CA PRO A 481 -13.56 -9.53 16.18
C PRO A 481 -12.66 -9.10 17.35
N LEU A 482 -11.35 -9.36 17.28
CA LEU A 482 -10.43 -8.97 18.34
C LEU A 482 -10.16 -7.45 18.34
N VAL A 483 -9.92 -6.87 17.17
CA VAL A 483 -9.75 -5.42 17.00
C VAL A 483 -11.04 -4.69 17.37
N ALA A 484 -12.19 -5.24 16.98
CA ALA A 484 -13.48 -4.67 17.36
C ALA A 484 -13.68 -4.61 18.89
N ARG A 485 -13.26 -5.65 19.63
CA ARG A 485 -13.29 -5.64 21.10
C ARG A 485 -12.37 -4.58 21.72
N VAL A 486 -11.23 -4.28 21.10
CA VAL A 486 -10.36 -3.17 21.54
C VAL A 486 -11.11 -1.85 21.40
N ILE A 487 -11.76 -1.61 20.25
CA ILE A 487 -12.51 -0.37 20.00
C ILE A 487 -13.71 -0.26 20.95
N ASP A 488 -14.51 -1.32 21.12
CA ASP A 488 -15.63 -1.30 22.08
C ASP A 488 -15.14 -1.07 23.51
N GLY A 489 -14.04 -1.74 23.89
CA GLY A 489 -13.44 -1.62 25.21
C GLY A 489 -12.93 -0.21 25.49
N PHE A 490 -12.37 0.43 24.47
CA PHE A 490 -11.93 1.82 24.52
C PHE A 490 -13.12 2.78 24.61
N GLU A 491 -14.14 2.59 23.76
CA GLU A 491 -15.36 3.40 23.78
C GLU A 491 -16.06 3.37 25.14
N ARG A 492 -16.20 2.19 25.76
CA ARG A 492 -16.81 2.08 27.11
C ARG A 492 -16.07 2.89 28.17
N ARG A 493 -14.77 3.15 27.98
CA ARG A 493 -13.91 3.85 28.95
C ARG A 493 -13.80 5.35 28.67
N THR A 494 -13.89 5.76 27.40
CA THR A 494 -13.61 7.14 26.98
C THR A 494 -14.79 7.85 26.33
N GLY A 495 -15.82 7.10 25.92
CA GLY A 495 -16.94 7.59 25.10
C GLY A 495 -16.56 7.86 23.64
N LEU A 496 -15.39 7.41 23.17
CA LEU A 496 -14.91 7.60 21.80
C LEU A 496 -14.94 6.25 21.04
N PRO A 497 -15.71 6.11 19.95
CA PRO A 497 -15.87 4.85 19.19
C PRO A 497 -14.75 4.61 18.16
N VAL A 498 -13.57 5.18 18.39
CA VAL A 498 -12.47 5.22 17.40
C VAL A 498 -11.13 5.21 18.14
N VAL A 499 -10.11 4.62 17.52
CA VAL A 499 -8.72 4.65 17.98
C VAL A 499 -7.81 5.16 16.88
N VAL A 500 -6.63 5.70 17.23
CA VAL A 500 -5.58 5.97 16.24
C VAL A 500 -5.00 4.64 15.76
N ASN A 501 -4.71 4.52 14.46
CA ASN A 501 -3.92 3.45 13.88
C ASN A 501 -2.82 4.05 12.98
N THR A 502 -1.58 3.58 13.16
CA THR A 502 -0.47 3.81 12.25
C THR A 502 0.42 2.56 12.17
N SER A 503 1.28 2.48 11.17
CA SER A 503 2.15 1.31 11.00
C SER A 503 3.11 1.09 12.16
N LEU A 504 3.22 -0.15 12.64
CA LEU A 504 4.23 -0.57 13.61
C LEU A 504 5.58 -0.70 12.92
N ASN A 505 6.36 0.37 12.99
CA ASN A 505 7.75 0.46 12.55
C ASN A 505 8.43 1.71 13.10
N THR A 506 9.76 1.72 13.05
CA THR A 506 10.59 2.90 13.33
C THR A 506 11.03 3.59 12.04
N ALA A 507 11.84 4.65 12.16
CA ALA A 507 12.34 5.43 11.02
C ALA A 507 13.12 4.56 10.03
N GLY A 508 12.83 4.70 8.73
CA GLY A 508 13.54 3.99 7.67
C GLY A 508 13.33 2.47 7.61
N ARG A 509 12.58 1.87 8.55
CA ARG A 509 12.31 0.43 8.60
C ARG A 509 10.94 0.09 7.99
N PRO A 510 10.80 -1.06 7.31
CA PRO A 510 9.51 -1.57 6.89
C PRO A 510 8.67 -1.95 8.11
N MET A 511 7.36 -2.16 7.91
CA MET A 511 6.45 -2.66 8.95
C MET A 511 7.01 -3.94 9.59
N VAL A 512 6.91 -4.08 10.91
CA VAL A 512 7.37 -5.29 11.61
C VAL A 512 6.57 -6.50 11.12
N ASP A 513 7.22 -7.67 11.11
CA ASP A 513 6.60 -8.89 10.61
C ASP A 513 7.02 -10.15 11.39
N ASP A 514 8.27 -10.20 11.86
CA ASP A 514 8.73 -11.19 12.84
C ASP A 514 8.52 -10.67 14.29
N PRO A 515 8.18 -11.51 15.27
CA PRO A 515 8.12 -11.15 16.68
C PRO A 515 9.39 -10.48 17.19
N ARG A 516 10.56 -10.88 16.65
CA ARG A 516 11.83 -10.22 16.93
C ARG A 516 11.83 -8.76 16.49
N ASP A 517 11.28 -8.44 15.32
CA ASP A 517 11.16 -7.06 14.85
C ASP A 517 10.27 -6.24 15.79
N ALA A 518 9.19 -6.84 16.30
CA ALA A 518 8.28 -6.19 17.23
C ALA A 518 8.98 -5.91 18.58
N LEU A 519 9.77 -6.86 19.09
CA LEU A 519 10.58 -6.69 20.30
C LEU A 519 11.67 -5.62 20.13
N GLU A 520 12.37 -5.62 18.98
CA GLU A 520 13.38 -4.59 18.66
C GLU A 520 12.74 -3.20 18.58
N CYS A 521 11.60 -3.08 17.90
CA CYS A 521 10.82 -1.85 17.83
C CYS A 521 10.41 -1.38 19.23
N PHE A 522 9.82 -2.27 20.03
CA PHE A 522 9.37 -1.98 21.40
C PHE A 522 10.52 -1.53 22.32
N GLY A 523 11.68 -2.18 22.22
CA GLY A 523 12.87 -1.80 22.99
C GLY A 523 13.41 -0.42 22.63
N SER A 524 13.39 -0.08 21.34
CA SER A 524 13.95 1.18 20.83
C SER A 524 13.01 2.39 20.87
N ALA A 525 11.71 2.21 21.10
CA ALA A 525 10.71 3.27 21.02
C ALA A 525 9.92 3.43 22.33
N PRO A 526 9.44 4.65 22.66
CA PRO A 526 8.63 4.91 23.85
C PRO A 526 7.18 4.38 23.68
N VAL A 527 7.03 3.06 23.64
CA VAL A 527 5.75 2.34 23.57
C VAL A 527 5.45 1.73 24.93
N ASP A 528 4.24 1.93 25.44
CA ASP A 528 3.85 1.56 26.81
C ASP A 528 3.51 0.06 26.95
N LEU A 529 2.87 -0.49 25.92
CA LEU A 529 2.48 -1.91 25.86
C LEU A 529 2.81 -2.49 24.49
N LEU A 530 3.50 -3.63 24.47
CA LEU A 530 3.53 -4.52 23.32
C LEU A 530 2.55 -5.67 23.55
N VAL A 531 1.59 -5.81 22.64
CA VAL A 531 0.73 -6.98 22.52
C VAL A 531 1.31 -7.88 21.44
N LEU A 532 1.64 -9.11 21.81
CA LEU A 532 2.18 -10.13 20.92
C LEU A 532 1.31 -11.38 21.02
N GLY A 533 0.33 -11.53 20.13
CA GLY A 533 -0.68 -12.59 20.25
C GLY A 533 -1.47 -12.46 21.57
N PRO A 534 -1.58 -13.51 22.39
CA PRO A 534 -2.24 -13.43 23.69
C PRO A 534 -1.39 -12.77 24.79
N PHE A 535 -0.12 -12.43 24.52
CA PHE A 535 0.82 -11.95 25.52
C PHE A 535 0.88 -10.43 25.58
N ALA A 536 0.96 -9.90 26.81
CA ALA A 536 1.13 -8.48 27.10
C ALA A 536 2.51 -8.23 27.74
N ILE A 537 3.27 -7.31 27.14
CA ILE A 537 4.60 -6.90 27.61
C ILE A 537 4.53 -5.42 27.98
N ARG A 538 4.59 -5.12 29.27
CA ARG A 538 4.52 -3.75 29.80
C ARG A 538 5.90 -3.16 29.92
N ARG A 539 6.11 -1.96 29.36
CA ARG A 539 7.42 -1.30 29.33
C ARG A 539 8.03 -1.16 30.73
N GLY A 540 7.24 -0.68 31.69
CA GLY A 540 7.68 -0.46 33.06
C GLY A 540 8.04 -1.72 33.84
N ARG A 541 7.75 -2.92 33.32
CA ARG A 541 8.24 -4.20 33.88
C ARG A 541 9.41 -4.78 33.08
N ALA A 542 9.38 -4.62 31.75
CA ALA A 542 10.43 -5.13 30.87
C ALA A 542 11.77 -4.40 31.01
N PHE A 543 11.75 -3.13 31.41
CA PHE A 543 12.94 -2.28 31.58
C PHE A 543 13.10 -1.73 32.99
N ALA A 544 12.50 -2.42 33.98
CA ALA A 544 12.55 -2.06 35.40
C ALA A 544 13.94 -2.27 36.02
#